data_AF-A0A924CW26-F1
#
_entry.id   AF-A0A924CW26-F1
#
_cell.length_a   1.000
_cell.length_b   1.000
_cell.length_c   1.000
_cell.angle_alpha   90.00
_cell.angle_beta   90.00
_cell.angle_gamma   90.00
#
_symmetry.space_group_name_H-M   'P 1'
#
loop_
_entity.id
_entity.type
_entity.pdbx_description
1 polymer ?
#
loop_
_entity_poly.entity_id
_entity_poly.type
_entity_poly.pdbx_seq_one_letter_code
_entity_poly.pdbx_strand_id
1 'polypeptide(L)'
;MAAVKRYPPEIEERAVRLVLDARKQGNARSACARIAQQLGVKEDTLRGWVYQVEVDGGRKPGVTTDDLARLVELEKEVRELLISSSPAETKPLPLSLQ
;
A
#
# COMPACT_ATOMS: atom_id res chain seq x y z
N MET A 1 17.54 9.40 -11.38
CA MET A 1 16.13 8.95 -11.33
C MET A 1 15.27 10.19 -11.17
N ALA A 2 14.37 10.49 -12.11
CA ALA A 2 13.51 11.66 -12.02
C ALA A 2 12.65 11.58 -10.75
N ALA A 3 12.61 12.66 -9.96
CA ALA A 3 11.82 12.70 -8.74
C ALA A 3 10.37 12.30 -9.06
N VAL A 4 9.87 11.29 -8.36
CA VAL A 4 8.45 10.90 -8.43
C VAL A 4 7.66 12.14 -8.08
N LYS A 5 6.93 12.69 -9.06
CA LYS A 5 6.09 13.86 -8.86
C LYS A 5 4.97 13.45 -7.90
N ARG A 6 5.14 13.78 -6.62
CA ARG A 6 4.17 13.46 -5.58
C ARG A 6 3.00 14.42 -5.76
N TYR A 7 1.81 13.87 -5.99
CA TYR A 7 0.59 14.67 -5.90
C TYR A 7 0.34 15.01 -4.43
N PRO A 8 -0.16 16.21 -4.14
CA PRO A 8 -0.55 16.56 -2.78
C PRO A 8 -1.76 15.70 -2.36
N PRO A 9 -1.87 15.28 -1.09
CA PRO A 9 -2.89 14.35 -0.63
C PRO A 9 -4.31 14.89 -0.83
N GLU A 10 -4.48 16.21 -0.79
CA GLU A 10 -5.78 16.86 -0.99
C GLU A 10 -6.32 16.64 -2.41
N ILE A 11 -5.44 16.52 -3.41
CA ILE A 11 -5.83 16.22 -4.79
C ILE A 11 -6.21 14.75 -4.93
N GLU A 12 -5.47 13.85 -4.28
CA GLU A 12 -5.76 12.42 -4.27
C GLU A 12 -7.13 12.15 -3.64
N GLU A 13 -7.36 12.62 -2.41
CA GLU A 13 -8.62 12.44 -1.69
C GLU A 13 -9.81 12.99 -2.48
N ARG A 14 -9.65 14.20 -3.02
CA ARG A 14 -10.69 14.83 -3.85
C ARG A 14 -10.96 14.02 -5.11
N ALA A 15 -9.93 13.58 -5.81
CA ALA A 15 -10.08 12.82 -7.05
C ALA A 15 -10.76 11.48 -6.81
N VAL A 16 -10.35 10.75 -5.77
CA VAL A 16 -10.95 9.47 -5.38
C VAL A 16 -12.42 9.65 -5.02
N ARG A 17 -12.75 10.66 -4.20
CA ARG A 17 -14.13 10.94 -3.81
C ARG A 17 -15.02 11.20 -5.03
N LEU A 18 -14.57 12.03 -5.96
CA LEU A 18 -15.31 12.32 -7.19
C LEU A 18 -15.53 11.06 -8.04
N VAL A 19 -14.55 10.17 -8.14
CA VAL A 19 -14.70 8.92 -8.89
C VAL A 19 -15.72 8.01 -8.23
N LEU A 20 -15.66 7.86 -6.90
CA LEU A 20 -16.60 7.02 -6.16
C LEU A 20 -18.04 7.55 -6.29
N ASP A 21 -18.23 8.87 -6.22
CA ASP A 21 -19.55 9.48 -6.38
C ASP A 21 -20.07 9.35 -7.83
N ALA A 22 -19.21 9.51 -8.84
CA ALA A 22 -19.56 9.28 -10.24
C ALA A 22 -19.95 7.81 -10.51
N ARG A 23 -19.29 6.84 -9.84
CA ARG A 23 -19.64 5.42 -9.93
C ARG A 23 -21.03 5.13 -9.38
N LYS A 24 -21.42 5.74 -8.25
CA LYS A 24 -22.77 5.60 -7.67
C LYS A 24 -23.87 6.12 -8.60
N GLN A 25 -23.55 7.12 -9.42
CA GLN A 25 -24.47 7.71 -10.40
C GLN A 25 -24.54 6.93 -11.73
N GLY A 26 -23.91 5.74 -11.81
CA GLY A 26 -23.92 4.89 -13.01
C GLY A 26 -22.82 5.21 -14.03
N ASN A 27 -21.98 6.23 -13.80
CA ASN A 27 -20.94 6.67 -14.72
C ASN A 27 -19.57 6.01 -14.47
N ALA A 28 -19.55 4.71 -14.15
CA ALA A 28 -18.35 4.04 -13.65
C ALA A 28 -17.21 3.91 -14.69
N ARG A 29 -17.55 3.68 -15.96
CA ARG A 29 -16.57 3.31 -17.00
C ARG A 29 -15.65 4.46 -17.42
N SER A 30 -16.14 5.70 -17.38
CA SER A 30 -15.40 6.90 -17.81
C SER A 30 -15.06 7.88 -16.69
N ALA A 31 -15.51 7.61 -15.44
CA ALA A 31 -15.27 8.48 -14.30
C ALA A 31 -13.78 8.77 -14.09
N CYS A 32 -12.93 7.73 -14.06
CA CYS A 32 -11.48 7.89 -13.88
C CYS A 32 -10.87 8.79 -14.96
N ALA A 33 -11.11 8.50 -16.24
CA ALA A 33 -10.56 9.28 -17.36
C ALA A 33 -10.97 10.76 -17.30
N ARG A 34 -12.27 11.03 -17.07
CA ARG A 34 -12.80 12.40 -17.02
C ARG A 34 -12.24 13.20 -15.85
N ILE A 35 -12.22 12.61 -14.66
CA ILE A 35 -11.77 13.30 -13.43
C ILE A 35 -10.25 13.49 -13.45
N ALA A 36 -9.51 12.51 -13.97
CA ALA A 36 -8.07 12.62 -14.19
C ALA A 36 -7.72 13.82 -15.09
N GLN A 37 -8.43 13.97 -16.23
CA GLN A 37 -8.27 15.12 -17.11
C GLN A 37 -8.62 16.45 -16.42
N GLN A 38 -9.71 16.50 -15.65
CA GLN A 38 -10.14 17.71 -14.94
C GLN A 38 -9.14 18.18 -13.88
N LEU A 39 -8.46 17.26 -13.21
CA LEU A 39 -7.52 17.57 -12.11
C LEU A 39 -6.05 17.57 -12.57
N GLY A 40 -5.77 17.27 -13.83
CA GLY A 40 -4.40 17.17 -14.35
C GLY A 40 -3.61 16.00 -13.76
N VAL A 41 -4.31 14.94 -13.33
CA VAL A 41 -3.73 13.70 -12.79
C VAL A 41 -3.68 12.65 -13.90
N LYS A 42 -2.68 11.77 -13.89
CA LYS A 42 -2.67 10.61 -14.79
C LYS A 42 -3.80 9.64 -14.45
N GLU A 43 -4.52 9.14 -15.46
CA GLU A 43 -5.65 8.22 -15.24
C GLU A 43 -5.24 6.96 -14.47
N ASP A 44 -4.11 6.34 -14.84
CA ASP A 44 -3.63 5.12 -14.17
C ASP A 44 -3.31 5.35 -12.69
N THR A 45 -2.77 6.53 -12.36
CA THR A 45 -2.51 6.93 -10.97
C THR A 45 -3.83 7.01 -10.19
N LEU A 46 -4.83 7.69 -10.74
CA LEU A 46 -6.15 7.80 -10.12
C LEU A 46 -6.84 6.44 -9.98
N ARG A 47 -6.67 5.54 -10.95
CA ARG A 47 -7.20 4.19 -10.90
C ARG A 47 -6.58 3.38 -9.76
N GLY A 48 -5.27 3.54 -9.53
CA GLY A 48 -4.55 2.96 -8.41
C GLY A 48 -5.06 3.45 -7.05
N TRP A 49 -5.22 4.76 -6.87
CA TRP A 49 -5.76 5.33 -5.63
C TRP A 49 -7.17 4.82 -5.31
N VAL A 50 -8.05 4.80 -6.32
CA VAL A 50 -9.41 4.28 -6.15
C VAL A 50 -9.40 2.80 -5.80
N TYR A 51 -8.50 2.02 -6.40
CA TYR A 51 -8.33 0.60 -6.05
C TYR A 51 -7.89 0.43 -4.59
N GLN A 52 -6.89 1.21 -4.14
CA GLN A 52 -6.40 1.13 -2.77
C GLN A 52 -7.51 1.47 -1.76
N VAL A 53 -8.30 2.52 -2.00
CA VAL A 53 -9.44 2.86 -1.14
C VAL A 53 -10.54 1.80 -1.16
N GLU A 54 -10.72 1.09 -2.27
CA GLU A 54 -11.63 -0.06 -2.31
C GLU A 54 -11.11 -1.26 -1.51
N VAL A 55 -9.79 -1.49 -1.50
CA VAL A 55 -9.15 -2.52 -0.69
C VAL A 55 -9.19 -2.17 0.79
N ASP A 56 -8.78 -0.96 1.16
CA ASP A 56 -8.80 -0.45 2.54
C ASP A 56 -10.23 -0.43 3.11
N GLY A 57 -11.22 -0.16 2.25
CA GLY A 57 -12.65 -0.23 2.61
C GLY A 57 -13.27 -1.63 2.56
N GLY A 58 -12.49 -2.69 2.31
CA GLY A 58 -12.95 -4.08 2.26
C GLY A 58 -13.86 -4.43 1.09
N ARG A 59 -13.97 -3.58 0.06
CA ARG A 59 -14.79 -3.83 -1.14
C ARG A 59 -14.08 -4.73 -2.15
N LYS A 60 -12.75 -4.77 -2.08
CA LYS A 60 -11.90 -5.60 -2.95
C LYS A 60 -10.87 -6.36 -2.12
N PRO A 61 -10.48 -7.57 -2.54
CA PRO A 61 -9.37 -8.27 -1.93
C PRO A 61 -8.05 -7.55 -2.24
N GLY A 62 -7.16 -7.50 -1.27
CA GLY A 62 -5.84 -6.89 -1.40
C GLY A 62 -5.20 -6.68 -0.03
N VAL A 63 -3.96 -6.20 -0.02
CA VAL A 63 -3.28 -5.80 1.21
C VAL A 63 -3.69 -4.37 1.53
N THR A 64 -4.24 -4.15 2.72
CA THR A 64 -4.63 -2.81 3.13
C THR A 64 -3.40 -1.98 3.48
N THR A 65 -3.56 -0.65 3.47
CA THR A 65 -2.50 0.26 3.88
C THR A 65 -2.09 0.03 5.34
N ASP A 66 -3.04 -0.37 6.20
CA ASP A 66 -2.79 -0.74 7.60
C ASP A 66 -1.97 -2.04 7.72
N ASP A 67 -2.35 -3.07 6.96
CA ASP A 67 -1.61 -4.34 6.92
C ASP A 67 -0.15 -4.12 6.47
N LEU A 68 0.07 -3.27 5.45
CA LEU A 68 1.41 -2.91 5.01
C LEU A 68 2.21 -2.20 6.12
N ALA A 69 1.59 -1.25 6.83
CA ALA A 69 2.26 -0.55 7.92
C ALA A 69 2.65 -1.53 9.04
N ARG A 70 1.78 -2.47 9.38
CA ARG A 70 2.05 -3.51 10.36
C ARG A 70 3.16 -4.45 9.93
N LEU A 71 3.20 -4.86 8.65
CA LEU A 71 4.27 -5.70 8.12
C LEU A 71 5.63 -5.01 8.23
N VAL A 72 5.71 -3.72 7.91
CA VAL A 72 6.95 -2.94 8.01
C VAL A 72 7.43 -2.85 9.45
N GLU A 73 6.53 -2.61 10.41
CA GLU A 73 6.92 -2.56 11.83
C GLU A 73 7.39 -3.93 12.32
N LEU A 74 6.69 -5.00 11.96
CA LEU A 74 7.09 -6.37 12.30
C LEU A 74 8.45 -6.73 11.70
N GLU A 75 8.72 -6.35 10.45
CA GLU A 75 10.03 -6.56 9.82
C GLU A 75 11.15 -5.81 10.55
N LYS A 76 10.85 -4.63 11.09
CA LYS A 76 11.79 -3.85 11.90
C LYS A 76 12.04 -4.51 13.25
N GLU A 77 10.98 -4.94 13.96
CA GLU A 77 11.11 -5.69 15.21
C GLU A 77 11.90 -6.99 15.02
N VAL A 78 11.62 -7.78 13.97
CA VAL A 78 12.37 -9.00 13.65
C VAL A 78 13.84 -8.70 13.41
N ARG A 79 14.16 -7.61 12.68
CA ARG A 79 15.55 -7.20 12.46
C ARG A 79 16.23 -6.83 13.78
N GLU A 80 15.56 -6.10 14.65
CA GLU A 80 16.08 -5.72 15.98
C GLU A 80 16.27 -6.94 16.89
N LEU A 81 15.34 -7.89 16.86
CA LEU A 81 15.45 -9.17 17.56
C LEU A 81 16.62 -10.01 17.06
N LEU A 82 16.84 -10.09 15.74
CA LEU A 82 17.99 -10.79 15.18
C LEU A 82 19.33 -10.14 15.53
N ILE A 83 19.36 -8.81 15.66
CA ILE A 83 20.56 -8.07 16.08
C ILE A 83 20.82 -8.27 17.57
N SER A 84 19.78 -8.26 18.41
CA SER A 84 19.90 -8.42 19.86
C SER A 84 20.12 -9.88 20.29
N SER A 85 19.51 -10.84 19.60
CA SER A 85 19.80 -12.26 19.75
C SER A 85 21.07 -12.61 18.97
N SER A 86 22.21 -12.15 19.48
CA SER A 86 23.52 -12.57 18.95
C SER A 86 23.58 -14.10 18.86
N PRO A 87 23.97 -14.70 17.71
CA PRO A 87 24.04 -16.16 17.54
C PRO A 87 25.30 -16.71 18.24
N ALA A 88 25.33 -16.64 19.57
CA ALA A 88 26.43 -17.19 20.39
C ALA A 88 25.99 -18.39 21.26
N GLU A 89 24.70 -18.74 21.31
CA GLU A 89 24.19 -19.81 22.18
C GLU A 89 23.81 -21.12 21.49
N THR A 90 24.14 -21.33 20.21
CA THR A 90 24.14 -22.70 19.67
C THR A 90 25.44 -23.38 20.03
N LYS A 91 25.56 -23.77 21.31
CA LYS A 91 26.60 -24.72 21.76
C LYS A 91 26.45 -25.97 20.88
N PRO A 92 27.44 -26.33 20.05
CA PRO A 92 27.32 -27.52 19.22
C PRO A 92 27.13 -28.71 20.16
N LEU A 93 26.06 -29.49 19.93
CA LEU A 93 25.87 -30.76 20.60
C LEU A 93 27.15 -31.58 20.35
N PRO A 94 27.79 -32.16 21.38
CA PRO A 94 28.91 -33.05 21.14
C PRO A 94 28.37 -34.18 20.28
N LEU A 95 28.86 -34.27 19.04
CA LEU A 95 28.72 -35.46 18.20
C LEU A 95 29.32 -36.61 19.01
N SER A 96 28.45 -37.27 19.77
CA SER A 96 28.79 -38.47 20.50
C SER A 96 29.06 -39.50 19.43
N LEU A 97 30.34 -39.79 19.23
CA LEU A 97 30.87 -40.91 18.45
C LEU A 97 30.06 -42.17 18.78
N GLN A 98 29.30 -42.64 17.80
CA GLN A 98 28.90 -44.03 17.65
C GLN A 98 29.26 -44.46 16.23
#